data_AF-A0A7C3UWQ6-F1
#
_entry.id   AF-A0A7C3UWQ6-F1
#
_cell.length_a   1.000
_cell.length_b   1.000
_cell.length_c   1.000
_cell.angle_alpha   90.00
_cell.angle_beta   90.00
_cell.angle_gamma   90.00
#
_symmetry.space_group_name_H-M   'P 1'
#
loop_
_entity.id
_entity.type
_entity.pdbx_description
1 polymer ?
#
loop_
_entity_poly.entity_id
_entity_poly.type
_entity_poly.pdbx_seq_one_letter_code
_entity_poly.pdbx_strand_id
1 'polypeptide(L)'
;MRKMAGILLLVLTVLVPPAPAAAGAGTVVFIVGSNRGMVDGRTLLMDVAPFVDPASGRVYVPLRSLAQVLGANITWDATTRTVMLDLEENGGQGRDLVLELDIGGKTMTVTNRPGSRGIQAQFISWQQVDMDAPPVIVQGRTMVPVSWVARPLGVSVTWNPAARSVTLANAATA
;
A
#
# COMPACT_ATOMS: atom_id res chain seq x y z
N MET A 1 -43.13 43.48 -43.61
CA MET A 1 -41.72 43.09 -43.80
C MET A 1 -41.13 42.75 -42.45
N ARG A 2 -40.55 41.55 -42.32
CA ARG A 2 -40.10 40.93 -41.06
C ARG A 2 -38.78 41.55 -40.59
N LYS A 3 -38.65 41.96 -39.32
CA LYS A 3 -37.34 42.14 -38.67
C LYS A 3 -37.33 41.45 -37.31
N MET A 4 -36.31 40.61 -37.15
CA MET A 4 -36.18 39.49 -36.23
C MET A 4 -35.90 39.94 -34.78
N ALA A 5 -36.56 39.29 -33.82
CA ALA A 5 -36.18 39.35 -32.42
C ALA A 5 -35.11 38.28 -32.16
N GLY A 6 -33.91 38.70 -31.79
CA GLY A 6 -32.81 37.81 -31.40
C GLY A 6 -33.02 37.30 -29.97
N ILE A 7 -33.08 35.98 -29.80
CA ILE A 7 -33.05 35.33 -28.49
C ILE A 7 -31.59 35.19 -28.08
N LEU A 8 -31.19 35.89 -27.02
CA LEU A 8 -29.89 35.76 -26.38
C LEU A 8 -29.92 34.50 -25.50
N LEU A 9 -29.30 33.40 -25.98
CA LEU A 9 -29.16 32.17 -25.21
C LEU A 9 -27.98 32.35 -24.23
N LEU A 10 -28.29 32.61 -22.96
CA LEU A 10 -27.30 32.61 -21.88
C LEU A 10 -26.93 31.15 -21.56
N VAL A 11 -25.81 30.66 -22.10
CA VAL A 11 -25.24 29.37 -21.69
C VAL A 11 -24.56 29.56 -20.33
N LEU A 12 -25.29 29.29 -19.25
CA LEU A 12 -24.74 29.21 -17.91
C LEU A 12 -23.88 27.95 -17.81
N THR A 13 -22.57 28.08 -18.02
CA THR A 13 -21.61 27.02 -17.66
C THR A 13 -21.58 26.93 -16.14
N VAL A 14 -22.31 25.97 -15.58
CA VAL A 14 -22.14 25.59 -14.18
C VAL A 14 -20.74 24.97 -14.06
N LEU A 15 -19.78 25.74 -13.57
CA LEU A 15 -18.53 25.20 -13.05
C LEU A 15 -18.91 24.38 -11.83
N VAL A 16 -19.17 23.08 -12.02
CA VAL A 16 -19.27 22.14 -10.91
C VAL A 16 -17.86 22.12 -10.29
N PRO A 17 -17.64 22.69 -9.09
CA PRO A 17 -16.36 22.49 -8.43
C PRO A 17 -16.17 20.97 -8.28
N PRO A 18 -14.96 20.42 -8.47
CA PRO A 18 -14.75 19.02 -8.10
C PRO A 18 -15.21 18.89 -6.65
N ALA A 19 -16.21 18.04 -6.43
CA ALA A 19 -16.67 17.73 -5.08
C ALA A 19 -15.42 17.37 -4.26
N PRO A 20 -15.30 17.82 -2.99
CA PRO A 20 -14.25 17.31 -2.13
C PRO A 20 -14.34 15.79 -2.18
N ALA A 21 -13.29 15.15 -2.67
CA ALA A 21 -13.20 13.71 -2.75
C ALA A 21 -13.53 13.17 -1.36
N ALA A 22 -14.56 12.33 -1.31
CA ALA A 22 -14.95 11.64 -0.10
C ALA A 22 -13.70 11.03 0.55
N ALA A 23 -13.48 11.33 1.82
CA ALA A 23 -12.49 10.63 2.62
C ALA A 23 -12.89 9.15 2.66
N GLY A 24 -12.00 8.27 2.19
CA GLY A 24 -12.12 6.82 2.31
C GLY A 24 -11.93 6.06 1.01
N ALA A 25 -10.66 5.87 0.58
CA ALA A 25 -10.16 4.75 -0.24
C ALA A 25 -8.70 5.06 -0.65
N GLY A 26 -7.73 4.66 0.18
CA GLY A 26 -6.31 4.99 -0.02
C GLY A 26 -5.76 4.39 -1.32
N THR A 27 -5.51 5.19 -2.36
CA THR A 27 -4.82 4.75 -3.58
C THR A 27 -3.35 5.10 -3.47
N VAL A 28 -2.49 4.07 -3.47
CA VAL A 28 -1.03 4.24 -3.42
C VAL A 28 -0.43 3.83 -4.75
N VAL A 29 0.48 4.63 -5.29
CA VAL A 29 1.20 4.33 -6.53
C VAL A 29 2.69 4.40 -6.29
N PHE A 30 3.39 3.29 -6.52
CA PHE A 30 4.84 3.22 -6.55
C PHE A 30 5.31 3.12 -8.00
N ILE A 31 6.26 3.97 -8.38
CA ILE A 31 6.80 4.03 -9.75
C ILE A 31 8.19 3.40 -9.75
N VAL A 32 8.39 2.37 -10.56
CA VAL A 32 9.67 1.66 -10.67
C VAL A 32 10.74 2.60 -11.23
N GLY A 33 11.90 2.65 -10.58
CA GLY A 33 13.03 3.51 -10.94
C GLY A 33 12.87 4.97 -10.52
N SER A 34 11.78 5.33 -9.83
CA SER A 34 11.54 6.68 -9.32
C SER A 34 11.46 6.67 -7.80
N ASN A 35 12.13 7.62 -7.15
CA ASN A 35 11.98 7.85 -5.71
C ASN A 35 10.71 8.65 -5.35
N ARG A 36 9.85 8.93 -6.34
CA ARG A 36 8.57 9.61 -6.20
C ARG A 36 7.43 8.65 -6.53
N GLY A 37 6.46 8.56 -5.62
CA GLY A 37 5.19 7.87 -5.79
C GLY A 37 4.01 8.78 -5.44
N MET A 38 2.84 8.19 -5.28
CA MET A 38 1.63 8.91 -4.88
C MET A 38 0.88 8.18 -3.77
N VAL A 39 0.25 8.94 -2.89
CA VAL A 39 -0.73 8.48 -1.90
C VAL A 39 -1.89 9.45 -1.98
N ASP A 40 -3.05 9.00 -2.44
CA ASP A 40 -4.26 9.82 -2.60
C ASP A 40 -3.99 11.12 -3.37
N GLY A 41 -3.22 11.00 -4.47
CA GLY A 41 -2.83 12.12 -5.33
C GLY A 41 -1.74 13.04 -4.76
N ARG A 42 -1.28 12.83 -3.52
CA ARG A 42 -0.15 13.57 -2.93
C ARG A 42 1.16 12.86 -3.19
N THR A 43 2.25 13.61 -3.37
CA THR A 43 3.58 13.02 -3.60
C THR A 43 4.07 12.26 -2.36
N LEU A 44 4.47 11.01 -2.56
CA LEU A 44 5.22 10.20 -1.61
C LEU A 44 6.70 10.20 -2.02
N LEU A 45 7.58 10.63 -1.12
CA LEU A 45 9.02 10.55 -1.32
C LEU A 45 9.59 9.32 -0.64
N MET A 46 10.56 8.69 -1.31
CA MET A 46 11.20 7.46 -0.86
C MET A 46 12.73 7.63 -0.87
N ASP A 47 13.41 6.96 0.04
CA ASP A 47 14.88 6.98 0.08
C ASP A 47 15.51 6.16 -1.06
N VAL A 48 14.84 5.07 -1.44
CA VAL A 48 15.27 4.13 -2.47
C VAL A 48 14.10 3.92 -3.44
N ALA A 49 14.39 3.94 -4.74
CA ALA A 49 13.36 3.71 -5.74
C ALA A 49 12.88 2.25 -5.73
N PRO A 50 11.58 2.00 -5.93
CA PRO A 50 11.07 0.68 -6.25
C PRO A 50 11.76 0.10 -7.49
N PHE A 51 11.92 -1.21 -7.54
CA PHE A 51 12.52 -1.89 -8.69
C PHE A 51 11.79 -3.19 -9.02
N VAL A 52 12.04 -3.74 -10.21
CA VAL A 52 11.63 -5.09 -10.55
C VAL A 52 12.84 -6.00 -10.40
N ASP A 53 12.72 -7.03 -9.58
CA ASP A 53 13.76 -8.03 -9.46
C ASP A 53 13.76 -8.92 -10.72
N PRO A 54 14.87 -9.04 -11.46
CA PRO A 54 14.90 -9.83 -12.69
C PRO A 54 14.81 -11.33 -12.45
N ALA A 55 15.16 -11.83 -11.26
CA ALA A 55 15.12 -13.26 -10.96
C ALA A 55 13.69 -13.76 -10.68
N SER A 56 12.92 -13.00 -9.90
CA SER A 56 11.53 -13.34 -9.53
C SER A 56 10.47 -12.65 -10.38
N GLY A 57 10.83 -11.58 -11.11
CA GLY A 57 9.88 -10.72 -11.83
C GLY A 57 9.01 -9.86 -10.92
N ARG A 58 9.28 -9.82 -9.61
CA ARG A 58 8.45 -9.10 -8.63
C ARG A 58 8.85 -7.65 -8.47
N VAL A 59 7.86 -6.81 -8.16
CA VAL A 59 8.10 -5.42 -7.79
C VAL A 59 8.49 -5.35 -6.31
N TYR A 60 9.67 -4.80 -6.07
CA TYR A 60 10.21 -4.51 -4.76
C TYR A 60 9.98 -3.05 -4.40
N VAL A 61 9.48 -2.81 -3.20
CA VAL A 61 9.24 -1.46 -2.65
C VAL A 61 9.97 -1.29 -1.32
N PRO A 62 10.34 -0.05 -0.95
CA PRO A 62 10.91 0.22 0.37
C PRO A 62 9.88 -0.11 1.45
N LEU A 63 10.27 -0.98 2.38
CA LEU A 63 9.39 -1.47 3.44
C LEU A 63 8.84 -0.33 4.31
N ARG A 64 9.69 0.68 4.60
CA ARG A 64 9.28 1.86 5.37
C ARG A 64 8.16 2.64 4.67
N SER A 65 8.30 2.89 3.38
CA SER A 65 7.30 3.62 2.61
C SER A 65 6.01 2.81 2.53
N LEU A 66 6.11 1.48 2.34
CA LEU A 66 4.95 0.60 2.37
C LEU A 66 4.26 0.61 3.74
N ALA A 67 5.00 0.52 4.84
CA ALA A 67 4.44 0.59 6.19
C ALA A 67 3.77 1.93 6.47
N GLN A 68 4.41 3.05 6.08
CA GLN A 68 3.86 4.38 6.25
C GLN A 68 2.48 4.53 5.59
N VAL A 69 2.34 4.05 4.34
CA VAL A 69 1.07 4.17 3.60
C VAL A 69 0.00 3.21 4.12
N LEU A 70 0.40 2.09 4.73
CA LEU A 70 -0.50 1.11 5.33
C LEU A 70 -0.85 1.45 6.79
N GLY A 71 -0.19 2.44 7.40
CA GLY A 71 -0.32 2.73 8.83
C GLY A 71 0.31 1.67 9.74
N ALA A 72 1.29 0.93 9.23
CA ALA A 72 1.96 -0.15 9.96
C ALA A 72 3.16 0.38 10.77
N ASN A 73 3.36 -0.19 11.96
CA ASN A 73 4.59 -0.01 12.72
C ASN A 73 5.65 -1.01 12.26
N ILE A 74 6.92 -0.61 12.30
CA ILE A 74 8.04 -1.47 11.92
C ILE A 74 8.97 -1.66 13.11
N THR A 75 9.28 -2.91 13.41
CA THR A 75 10.35 -3.30 14.33
C THR A 75 11.41 -4.10 13.58
N TRP A 76 12.67 -3.83 13.85
CA TRP A 76 13.80 -4.57 13.29
C TRP A 76 14.56 -5.28 14.39
N ASP A 77 14.76 -6.59 14.24
CA ASP A 77 15.69 -7.38 15.05
C ASP A 77 16.98 -7.61 14.27
N ALA A 78 18.08 -7.02 14.74
CA ALA A 78 19.38 -7.15 14.11
C ALA A 78 20.06 -8.51 14.33
N THR A 79 19.69 -9.21 15.40
CA THR A 79 20.25 -10.52 15.79
C THR A 79 19.76 -11.58 14.84
N THR A 80 18.45 -11.61 14.60
CA THR A 80 17.80 -12.59 13.71
C THR A 80 17.69 -12.09 12.27
N ARG A 81 17.95 -10.78 12.04
CA ARG A 81 17.71 -10.10 10.75
C ARG A 81 16.27 -10.22 10.30
N THR A 82 15.35 -9.99 11.24
CA THR A 82 13.91 -10.09 11.02
C THR A 82 13.30 -8.71 11.07
N VAL A 83 12.46 -8.39 10.08
CA VAL A 83 11.56 -7.23 10.17
C VAL A 83 10.18 -7.70 10.57
N MET A 84 9.58 -7.01 11.53
CA MET A 84 8.19 -7.17 11.93
C MET A 84 7.38 -5.96 11.50
N LEU A 85 6.30 -6.17 10.73
CA LEU A 85 5.29 -5.17 10.43
C LEU A 85 4.06 -5.44 11.27
N ASP A 86 3.69 -4.49 12.12
CA ASP A 86 2.51 -4.58 12.98
C ASP A 86 1.43 -3.62 12.46
N LEU A 87 0.31 -4.17 12.01
CA LEU A 87 -0.83 -3.41 11.50
C LEU A 87 -1.99 -3.52 12.49
N GLU A 88 -2.38 -2.37 13.04
CA GLU A 88 -3.55 -2.25 13.90
C GLU A 88 -4.79 -1.89 13.08
N GLU A 89 -5.82 -2.73 13.10
CA GLU A 89 -7.11 -2.39 12.50
C GLU A 89 -7.95 -1.51 13.44
N ASN A 90 -8.55 -0.45 12.91
CA ASN A 90 -9.44 0.45 13.65
C ASN A 90 -8.84 0.99 14.97
N GLY A 91 -7.54 1.31 14.97
CA GLY A 91 -6.84 1.85 16.14
C GLY A 91 -6.73 0.85 17.31
N GLY A 92 -6.62 -0.44 16.98
CA GLY A 92 -6.49 -1.56 17.92
C GLY A 92 -7.82 -2.16 18.38
N GLN A 93 -8.95 -1.68 17.85
CA GLN A 93 -10.28 -2.22 18.17
C GLN A 93 -10.65 -3.44 17.30
N GLY A 94 -9.97 -3.63 16.16
CA GLY A 94 -10.19 -4.73 15.22
C GLY A 94 -9.22 -5.89 15.43
N ARG A 95 -8.75 -6.51 14.34
CA ARG A 95 -7.63 -7.46 14.39
C ARG A 95 -6.29 -6.76 14.24
N ASP A 96 -5.28 -7.23 14.96
CA ASP A 96 -3.89 -6.85 14.69
C ASP A 96 -3.26 -7.92 13.80
N LEU A 97 -2.54 -7.48 12.78
CA LEU A 97 -1.86 -8.36 11.83
C LEU A 97 -0.36 -8.09 11.87
N VAL A 98 0.38 -9.10 12.31
CA VAL A 98 1.84 -9.03 12.40
C VAL A 98 2.46 -9.86 11.28
N LEU A 99 3.31 -9.23 10.48
CA LEU A 99 4.08 -9.88 9.42
C LEU A 99 5.55 -9.93 9.83
N GLU A 100 6.08 -11.14 10.01
CA GLU A 100 7.49 -11.36 10.29
C GLU A 100 8.19 -11.85 9.02
N LEU A 101 9.27 -11.15 8.68
CA LEU A 101 9.99 -11.27 7.42
C LEU A 101 11.49 -11.36 7.69
N ASP A 102 12.09 -12.52 7.41
CA ASP A 102 13.52 -12.70 7.51
C ASP A 102 14.23 -12.18 6.26
N ILE A 103 15.28 -11.38 6.43
CA ILE A 103 16.05 -10.86 5.29
C ILE A 103 16.80 -12.01 4.61
N GLY A 104 16.56 -12.16 3.30
CA GLY A 104 17.05 -13.29 2.50
C GLY A 104 16.23 -14.57 2.67
N GLY A 105 15.32 -14.61 3.65
CA GLY A 105 14.40 -15.71 3.88
C GLY A 105 13.20 -15.67 2.92
N LYS A 106 12.74 -16.85 2.53
CA LYS A 106 11.58 -17.01 1.64
C LYS A 106 10.28 -17.31 2.38
N THR A 107 10.33 -17.45 3.69
CA THR A 107 9.14 -17.70 4.50
C THR A 107 8.77 -16.42 5.23
N MET A 108 7.50 -16.04 5.13
CA MET A 108 6.90 -14.98 5.94
C MET A 108 5.96 -15.62 6.94
N THR A 109 6.07 -15.23 8.21
CA THR A 109 5.09 -15.62 9.23
C THR A 109 4.04 -14.53 9.33
N VAL A 110 2.78 -14.91 9.22
CA VAL A 110 1.62 -14.05 9.37
C VAL A 110 0.91 -14.43 10.66
N THR A 111 0.81 -13.48 11.57
CA THR A 111 0.16 -13.66 12.86
C THR A 111 -1.08 -12.80 12.91
N ASN A 112 -2.24 -13.44 13.05
CA ASN A 112 -3.48 -12.73 13.31
C ASN A 112 -3.77 -12.84 14.81
N ARG A 113 -3.82 -11.69 15.49
CA ARG A 113 -4.08 -11.62 16.92
C ARG A 113 -5.20 -10.63 17.21
N PRO A 114 -5.86 -10.77 18.36
CA PRO A 114 -6.85 -9.80 18.83
C PRO A 114 -6.25 -8.38 18.87
N GLY A 115 -7.06 -7.39 18.53
CA GLY A 115 -6.65 -5.99 18.61
C GLY A 115 -6.29 -5.59 20.03
N SER A 116 -5.24 -4.79 20.15
CA SER A 116 -4.65 -4.36 21.43
C SER A 116 -5.59 -3.53 22.33
N ARG A 117 -6.73 -3.05 21.81
CA ARG A 117 -7.73 -2.21 22.50
C ARG A 117 -9.18 -2.71 22.38
N GLY A 118 -9.40 -3.80 21.65
CA GLY A 118 -10.71 -4.41 21.39
C GLY A 118 -10.98 -5.65 22.26
N ILE A 119 -12.16 -6.26 22.08
CA ILE A 119 -12.64 -7.43 22.84
C ILE A 119 -11.54 -8.50 22.96
N GLN A 120 -11.41 -9.11 24.14
CA GLN A 120 -10.55 -10.27 24.44
C GLN A 120 -10.90 -11.46 23.54
N ALA A 121 -10.50 -11.44 22.27
CA ALA A 121 -10.51 -12.65 21.46
C ALA A 121 -9.38 -13.56 21.97
N GLN A 122 -9.66 -14.85 22.06
CA GLN A 122 -8.79 -15.84 22.71
C GLN A 122 -7.95 -16.63 21.71
N PHE A 123 -8.00 -16.26 20.43
CA PHE A 123 -7.43 -17.00 19.33
C PHE A 123 -6.35 -16.18 18.65
N ILE A 124 -5.13 -16.69 18.70
CA ILE A 124 -4.01 -16.25 17.88
C ILE A 124 -3.83 -17.33 16.81
N SER A 125 -3.78 -16.93 15.54
CA SER A 125 -3.44 -17.83 14.45
C SER A 125 -2.10 -17.45 13.83
N TRP A 126 -1.33 -18.48 13.49
CA TRP A 126 -0.03 -18.36 12.84
C TRP A 126 -0.15 -19.05 11.49
N GLN A 127 0.28 -18.36 10.43
CA GLN A 127 0.34 -18.91 9.09
C GLN A 127 1.72 -18.64 8.50
N GLN A 128 2.38 -19.69 8.03
CA GLN A 128 3.58 -19.54 7.23
C GLN A 128 3.22 -19.41 5.76
N VAL A 129 3.81 -18.43 5.10
CA VAL A 129 3.62 -18.13 3.69
C VAL A 129 4.97 -18.28 3.00
N ASP A 130 5.08 -19.28 2.14
CA ASP A 130 6.24 -19.45 1.27
C ASP A 130 6.17 -18.48 0.10
N MET A 131 7.07 -17.51 0.13
CA MET A 131 7.34 -16.55 -0.92
C MET A 131 8.36 -17.14 -1.90
N ASP A 132 8.14 -16.93 -3.17
CA ASP A 132 9.13 -17.23 -4.22
C ASP A 132 10.27 -16.19 -4.28
N ALA A 133 10.11 -15.02 -3.65
CA ALA A 133 11.08 -13.93 -3.61
C ALA A 133 11.28 -13.41 -2.17
N PRO A 134 12.52 -13.32 -1.67
CA PRO A 134 12.79 -12.91 -0.29
C PRO A 134 12.83 -11.37 -0.15
N PRO A 135 12.63 -10.82 1.06
CA PRO A 135 13.05 -9.48 1.42
C PRO A 135 14.57 -9.32 1.25
N VAL A 136 15.02 -8.16 0.77
CA VAL A 136 16.45 -7.90 0.53
C VAL A 136 16.85 -6.53 1.06
N ILE A 137 18.14 -6.31 1.31
CA ILE A 137 18.67 -4.99 1.64
C ILE A 137 19.31 -4.39 0.40
N VAL A 138 18.82 -3.23 -0.02
CA VAL A 138 19.39 -2.45 -1.12
C VAL A 138 19.68 -1.05 -0.60
N GLN A 139 20.93 -0.59 -0.75
CA GLN A 139 21.36 0.74 -0.31
C GLN A 139 21.02 1.02 1.17
N GLY A 140 21.12 0.01 2.04
CA GLY A 140 20.82 0.15 3.47
C GLY A 140 19.32 0.29 3.80
N ARG A 141 18.43 -0.03 2.85
CA ARG A 141 16.98 -0.10 3.06
C ARG A 141 16.46 -1.50 2.81
N THR A 142 15.53 -1.95 3.67
CA THR A 142 14.80 -3.18 3.41
C THR A 142 13.81 -2.98 2.28
N MET A 143 13.94 -3.80 1.26
CA MET A 143 13.09 -3.87 0.09
C MET A 143 12.30 -5.17 0.15
N VAL A 144 10.99 -5.09 -0.04
CA VAL A 144 10.09 -6.24 0.04
C VAL A 144 9.31 -6.44 -1.26
N PRO A 145 9.00 -7.68 -1.65
CA PRO A 145 8.07 -7.91 -2.74
C PRO A 145 6.68 -7.44 -2.33
N VAL A 146 6.20 -6.36 -2.96
CA VAL A 146 4.98 -5.65 -2.54
C VAL A 146 3.75 -6.56 -2.51
N SER A 147 3.64 -7.48 -3.46
CA SER A 147 2.52 -8.41 -3.58
C SER A 147 2.42 -9.38 -2.40
N TRP A 148 3.56 -9.83 -1.86
CA TRP A 148 3.57 -10.78 -0.74
C TRP A 148 3.16 -10.11 0.56
N VAL A 149 3.64 -8.89 0.79
CA VAL A 149 3.29 -8.10 1.96
C VAL A 149 1.85 -7.60 1.90
N ALA A 150 1.33 -7.23 0.72
CA ALA A 150 -0.04 -6.73 0.57
C ALA A 150 -1.13 -7.81 0.66
N ARG A 151 -0.82 -9.06 0.25
CA ARG A 151 -1.77 -10.17 0.21
C ARG A 151 -2.47 -10.48 1.55
N PRO A 152 -1.76 -10.69 2.67
CA PRO A 152 -2.41 -10.98 3.96
C PRO A 152 -3.23 -9.79 4.48
N LEU A 153 -2.95 -8.57 3.99
CA LEU A 153 -3.66 -7.35 4.38
C LEU A 153 -4.99 -7.17 3.62
N GLY A 154 -5.28 -8.02 2.63
CA GLY A 154 -6.43 -7.81 1.73
C GLY A 154 -6.27 -6.59 0.82
N VAL A 155 -5.05 -6.11 0.62
CA VAL A 155 -4.75 -4.98 -0.27
C VAL A 155 -4.53 -5.52 -1.68
N SER A 156 -5.30 -5.00 -2.63
CA SER A 156 -5.16 -5.35 -4.04
C SER A 156 -3.91 -4.68 -4.62
N VAL A 157 -3.18 -5.40 -5.46
CA VAL A 157 -1.93 -4.93 -6.10
C VAL A 157 -2.06 -5.10 -7.60
N THR A 158 -2.01 -3.98 -8.33
CA THR A 158 -2.16 -3.94 -9.79
C THR A 158 -0.90 -3.39 -10.43
N TRP A 159 -0.30 -4.15 -11.35
CA TRP A 159 0.84 -3.69 -12.13
C TRP A 159 0.38 -2.99 -13.42
N ASN A 160 0.94 -1.81 -13.70
CA ASN A 160 0.80 -1.11 -14.96
C ASN A 160 2.16 -1.10 -15.70
N PRO A 161 2.31 -1.86 -16.78
CA PRO A 161 3.58 -1.94 -17.52
C PRO A 161 3.91 -0.64 -18.28
N ALA A 162 2.91 0.08 -18.79
CA ALA A 162 3.13 1.31 -19.56
C ALA A 162 3.65 2.45 -18.67
N ALA A 163 3.08 2.59 -17.47
CA ALA A 163 3.52 3.56 -16.48
C ALA A 163 4.68 3.06 -15.60
N ARG A 164 5.09 1.79 -15.76
CA ARG A 164 6.03 1.08 -14.88
C ARG A 164 5.71 1.28 -13.41
N SER A 165 4.44 1.16 -13.05
CA SER A 165 3.95 1.47 -11.70
C SER A 165 3.16 0.33 -11.11
N VAL A 166 3.26 0.17 -9.79
CA VAL A 166 2.37 -0.70 -9.02
C VAL A 166 1.41 0.16 -8.21
N THR A 167 0.12 -0.14 -8.34
CA THR A 167 -0.96 0.52 -7.62
C THR A 167 -1.47 -0.41 -6.54
N LEU A 168 -1.57 0.11 -5.31
CA LEU A 168 -2.22 -0.57 -4.20
C LEU A 168 -3.57 0.11 -3.95
N ALA A 169 -4.62 -0.71 -3.82
CA ALA A 169 -5.94 -0.24 -3.43
C ALA A 169 -6.51 -1.17 -2.35
N ASN A 170 -7.07 -0.57 -1.29
CA ASN A 170 -7.71 -1.33 -0.23
C ASN A 170 -9.04 -1.92 -0.74
N ALA A 171 -9.25 -3.24 -0.55
CA ALA A 171 -10.49 -3.90 -0.94
C ALA A 171 -11.68 -3.56 -0.01
N ALA A 172 -11.44 -2.93 1.15
CA ALA A 172 -12.46 -2.63 2.17
C ALA A 172 -13.38 -1.44 1.83
N THR A 173 -13.46 -1.02 0.57
CA THR A 173 -14.35 0.07 0.15
C THR A 173 -14.89 -0.17 -1.25
N ALA A 174 -15.74 -1.20 -1.36
CA ALA A 174 -16.72 -1.38 -2.42
C ALA A 174 -18.11 -1.46 -1.79
#